data_AF-A0AA48H3V1-F1
#
_entry.id   AF-A0AA48H3V1-F1
#
_cell.length_a   1.000
_cell.length_b   1.000
_cell.length_c   1.000
_cell.angle_alpha   90.00
_cell.angle_beta   90.00
_cell.angle_gamma   90.00
#
_symmetry.space_group_name_H-M   'P 1'
#
loop_
_entity.id
_entity.type
_entity.pdbx_description
1 polymer ?
#
loop_
_entity_poly.entity_id
_entity_poly.type
_entity_poly.pdbx_seq_one_letter_code
_entity_poly.pdbx_strand_id
1 'polypeptide(L)'
;MIEIEVQNETHQSQQRLRFAAVPRIGEGIRLREPDGIWASYDVIDVWYQKAEYGDIWMPYLHVCMTPGESAAGQDAEFDDFDEDLAHDLRNEGHFASLAGEAEPFKI
;
A
#
# COMPACT_ATOMS: atom_id res chain seq x y z
N MET A 1 2.58 7.88 -20.96
CA MET A 1 2.16 6.77 -20.08
C MET A 1 2.77 5.50 -20.63
N ILE A 2 3.42 4.70 -19.79
CA ILE A 2 4.19 3.50 -20.14
C ILE A 2 3.37 2.28 -19.74
N GLU A 3 3.10 1.37 -20.66
CA GLU A 3 2.47 0.09 -20.33
C GLU A 3 3.53 -0.88 -19.80
N ILE A 4 3.29 -1.43 -18.62
CA ILE A 4 4.20 -2.31 -17.90
C ILE A 4 3.42 -3.55 -17.50
N GLU A 5 3.98 -4.73 -17.78
CA GLU A 5 3.44 -5.98 -17.25
C GLU A 5 3.91 -6.16 -15.81
N VAL A 6 2.95 -6.35 -14.91
CA VAL A 6 3.15 -6.53 -13.48
C VAL A 6 2.88 -7.99 -13.14
N GLN A 7 3.91 -8.67 -12.66
CA GLN A 7 3.85 -10.02 -12.10
C GLN A 7 3.68 -9.91 -10.58
N ASN A 8 2.53 -10.33 -10.09
CA ASN A 8 2.17 -10.28 -8.69
C ASN A 8 2.45 -11.63 -8.02
N GLU A 9 3.43 -11.66 -7.13
CA GLU A 9 3.84 -12.85 -6.37
C GLU A 9 2.74 -13.30 -5.40
N THR A 10 2.10 -12.37 -4.70
CA THR A 10 1.08 -12.68 -3.68
C THR A 10 -0.11 -13.41 -4.26
N HIS A 11 -0.61 -12.96 -5.41
CA HIS A 11 -1.78 -13.54 -6.08
C HIS A 11 -1.44 -14.49 -7.22
N GLN A 12 -0.15 -14.71 -7.49
CA GLN A 12 0.32 -15.52 -8.61
C GLN A 12 -0.35 -15.11 -9.94
N SER A 13 -0.41 -13.81 -10.19
CA SER A 13 -1.17 -13.22 -11.30
C SER A 13 -0.31 -12.28 -12.14
N GLN A 14 -0.79 -11.99 -13.36
CA GLN A 14 -0.12 -11.08 -14.29
C GLN A 14 -1.13 -10.11 -14.89
N GLN A 15 -0.78 -8.82 -14.93
CA GLN A 15 -1.64 -7.79 -15.50
C GLN A 15 -0.83 -6.67 -16.15
N ARG A 16 -1.40 -6.00 -17.14
CA ARG A 16 -0.79 -4.82 -17.76
C ARG A 16 -1.38 -3.54 -17.21
N LEU A 17 -0.54 -2.70 -16.64
CA LEU A 17 -0.91 -1.42 -16.06
C LEU A 17 -0.13 -0.30 -16.74
N ARG A 18 -0.68 0.91 -16.65
CA ARG A 18 -0.08 2.09 -17.27
C ARG A 18 0.46 3.02 -16.20
N PHE A 19 1.72 3.38 -16.31
CA PHE A 19 2.42 4.24 -15.36
C PHE A 19 2.90 5.53 -16.00
N ALA A 20 3.11 6.58 -15.20
CA ALA A 20 3.76 7.80 -15.67
C ALA A 20 5.27 7.59 -15.88
N ALA A 21 5.89 6.76 -15.04
CA ALA A 21 7.30 6.38 -15.07
C ALA A 21 7.45 4.92 -14.61
N VAL A 22 8.59 4.28 -14.89
CA VAL A 22 8.87 2.92 -14.40
C VAL A 22 9.23 2.97 -12.91
N PRO A 23 8.51 2.27 -12.02
CA PRO A 23 8.87 2.16 -10.60
C PRO A 23 10.23 1.49 -10.40
N ARG A 24 10.91 1.77 -9.28
CA ARG A 24 12.22 1.19 -8.94
C ARG A 24 12.11 0.11 -7.87
N ILE A 25 13.12 -0.76 -7.81
CA ILE A 25 13.25 -1.78 -6.76
C ILE A 25 13.28 -1.11 -5.39
N GLY A 26 12.47 -1.62 -4.46
CA GLY A 26 12.28 -1.08 -3.11
C GLY A 26 11.29 0.09 -3.02
N GLU A 27 10.72 0.56 -4.13
CA GLU A 27 9.58 1.47 -4.10
C GLU A 27 8.27 0.70 -3.87
N GLY A 28 7.25 1.41 -3.38
CA GLY A 28 5.90 0.88 -3.22
C GLY A 28 4.97 1.33 -4.36
N ILE A 29 4.12 0.42 -4.83
CA ILE A 29 2.98 0.74 -5.70
C ILE A 29 1.66 0.37 -5.01
N ARG A 30 0.57 0.99 -5.44
CA ARG A 30 -0.78 0.64 -4.97
C ARG A 30 -1.50 -0.12 -6.08
N LEU A 31 -2.00 -1.31 -5.76
CA LEU A 31 -2.82 -2.12 -6.65
C LEU A 31 -4.21 -2.29 -6.05
N ARG A 32 -5.22 -2.43 -6.90
CA ARG A 32 -6.58 -2.71 -6.45
C ARG A 32 -6.77 -4.20 -6.32
N GLU A 33 -7.15 -4.64 -5.14
CA GLU A 33 -7.44 -6.01 -4.79
C GLU A 33 -8.77 -6.50 -5.39
N PRO A 34 -9.02 -7.83 -5.41
CA PRO A 34 -10.28 -8.39 -5.88
C PRO A 34 -11.52 -7.90 -5.12
N ASP A 35 -11.37 -7.55 -3.85
CA ASP A 35 -12.41 -6.94 -3.02
C ASP A 35 -12.68 -5.45 -3.35
N GLY A 36 -11.87 -4.85 -4.22
CA GLY A 36 -11.96 -3.46 -4.63
C GLY A 36 -11.17 -2.48 -3.77
N ILE A 37 -10.52 -2.95 -2.70
CA ILE A 37 -9.70 -2.15 -1.79
C ILE A 37 -8.31 -1.95 -2.40
N TRP A 38 -7.68 -0.81 -2.12
CA TRP A 38 -6.30 -0.58 -2.53
C TRP A 38 -5.35 -1.16 -1.50
N ALA A 39 -4.39 -1.95 -1.97
CA ALA A 39 -3.31 -2.51 -1.17
C ALA A 39 -1.94 -2.00 -1.63
N SER A 40 -1.00 -1.90 -0.69
CA SER A 40 0.41 -1.59 -0.93
C SER A 40 1.18 -2.84 -1.36
N TYR A 41 2.06 -2.66 -2.34
CA TYR A 41 2.93 -3.68 -2.90
C TYR A 41 4.35 -3.14 -3.03
N ASP A 42 5.33 -3.92 -2.63
CA ASP A 42 6.74 -3.62 -2.79
C ASP A 42 7.24 -4.13 -4.15
N VAL A 43 8.04 -3.31 -4.83
CA VAL A 43 8.72 -3.71 -6.07
C VAL A 43 9.97 -4.52 -5.74
N ILE A 44 9.95 -5.80 -6.08
CA ILE A 44 11.03 -6.74 -5.81
C ILE A 44 12.06 -6.74 -6.93
N ASP A 45 11.60 -6.69 -8.19
CA ASP A 45 12.48 -6.75 -9.35
C ASP A 45 11.93 -5.92 -10.53
N VAL A 46 12.84 -5.45 -11.37
CA VAL A 46 12.56 -4.71 -12.60
C VAL A 46 13.51 -5.16 -13.70
N TRP A 47 12.97 -5.64 -14.81
CA TRP A 47 13.76 -6.04 -15.97
C TRP A 47 13.17 -5.50 -17.26
N TYR A 48 13.96 -5.58 -18.32
CA TYR A 48 13.61 -5.11 -19.64
C TYR A 48 13.77 -6.24 -20.66
N GLN A 49 12.77 -6.43 -21.51
CA GLN A 49 12.83 -7.38 -22.61
C GLN A 49 12.69 -6.65 -23.95
N LYS A 50 13.43 -7.08 -24.95
CA LYS A 50 13.27 -6.54 -26.30
C LYS A 50 11.84 -6.82 -26.78
N ALA A 51 11.15 -5.79 -27.26
CA ALA A 51 9.81 -5.95 -27.82
C ALA A 51 9.83 -6.88 -29.04
N GLU A 52 8.71 -7.55 -29.29
CA GLU A 52 8.54 -8.41 -30.48
C GLU A 52 8.64 -7.60 -31.78
N TYR A 53 8.18 -6.34 -31.76
CA TYR A 53 8.21 -5.43 -32.89
C TYR A 53 8.88 -4.11 -32.52
N GLY A 54 9.86 -3.70 -33.33
CA GLY A 54 10.62 -2.46 -33.16
C GLY A 54 11.87 -2.61 -32.27
N ASP A 55 12.63 -1.52 -32.17
CA ASP A 55 13.84 -1.44 -31.33
C ASP A 55 13.55 -0.68 -30.03
N ILE A 56 12.59 -1.20 -29.27
CA ILE A 56 12.24 -0.70 -27.93
C ILE A 56 12.40 -1.81 -26.89
N TRP A 57 12.75 -1.41 -25.68
CA TRP A 57 12.83 -2.29 -24.52
C TRP A 57 11.59 -2.10 -23.65
N MET A 58 10.82 -3.16 -23.45
CA MET A 58 9.62 -3.14 -22.62
C MET A 58 9.98 -3.49 -21.17
N PRO A 59 9.55 -2.67 -20.20
CA PRO A 59 9.75 -2.96 -18.78
C PRO A 59 8.75 -4.01 -18.28
N TYR A 60 9.20 -4.78 -17.30
CA TYR A 60 8.41 -5.72 -16.52
C TYR A 60 8.70 -5.48 -15.05
N LEU A 61 7.69 -5.71 -14.22
CA LEU A 61 7.72 -5.45 -12.79
C LEU A 61 7.33 -6.71 -12.03
N HIS A 62 8.12 -7.09 -11.02
CA HIS A 62 7.74 -8.14 -10.07
C HIS A 62 7.45 -7.51 -8.71
N VAL A 63 6.29 -7.82 -8.15
CA VAL A 63 5.80 -7.23 -6.90
C VAL A 63 5.26 -8.27 -5.94
N CYS A 64 5.35 -7.96 -4.66
CA CYS A 64 4.67 -8.70 -3.59
C CYS A 64 3.99 -7.70 -2.65
N MET A 65 2.86 -8.10 -2.07
CA MET A 65 2.11 -7.28 -1.13
C MET A 65 3.01 -6.91 0.06
N THR A 66 3.02 -5.63 0.42
CA THR A 66 3.84 -5.13 1.54
C THR A 66 3.44 -5.85 2.83
N PRO A 67 4.41 -6.33 3.64
CA PRO A 67 4.10 -7.00 4.90
C PRO A 67 3.21 -6.16 5.82
N GLY A 68 2.15 -6.75 6.35
CA GLY A 68 1.19 -6.07 7.23
C GLY A 68 -0.03 -5.47 6.51
N GLU A 69 0.01 -5.31 5.17
CA GLU A 69 -1.14 -4.80 4.42
C GLU A 69 -2.34 -5.76 4.47
N SER A 70 -2.11 -7.09 4.46
CA SER A 70 -3.18 -8.10 4.54
C SER A 70 -3.90 -8.13 5.90
N ALA A 71 -3.29 -7.59 6.96
CA ALA A 71 -3.88 -7.55 8.30
C ALA A 71 -4.80 -6.34 8.48
N ALA A 72 -4.54 -5.23 7.78
CA ALA A 72 -5.29 -3.98 7.92
C ALA A 72 -6.74 -4.06 7.38
N GLY A 73 -7.07 -5.08 6.58
CA GLY A 73 -8.42 -5.28 6.04
C GLY A 73 -9.41 -6.03 6.94
N GLN A 74 -8.95 -6.61 8.06
CA GLN A 74 -9.81 -7.32 9.02
C GLN A 74 -10.17 -6.49 10.25
N ASP A 75 -9.38 -5.46 10.57
CA ASP A 75 -9.59 -4.62 11.76
C ASP A 75 -10.40 -3.33 11.46
N ALA A 76 -10.82 -3.12 10.21
CA ALA A 76 -11.93 -2.21 9.93
C ALA A 76 -13.25 -2.96 10.24
N GLU A 77 -13.40 -3.40 11.49
CA GLU A 77 -14.73 -3.62 12.06
C GLU A 77 -15.53 -2.35 11.78
N PHE A 78 -16.74 -2.54 11.27
CA PHE A 78 -17.75 -1.50 11.21
C PHE A 78 -17.85 -0.89 12.61
N ASP A 79 -17.16 0.22 12.84
CA ASP A 79 -17.48 1.13 13.93
C ASP A 79 -18.84 1.68 13.52
N ASP A 80 -19.90 1.02 14.02
CA ASP A 80 -21.21 1.62 14.20
C ASP A 80 -20.92 2.93 14.93
N PHE A 81 -20.81 4.03 14.17
CA PHE A 81 -20.71 5.36 14.72
C PHE A 81 -22.02 5.59 15.48
N ASP A 82 -22.01 5.26 16.76
CA ASP A 82 -23.09 5.56 17.69
C ASP A 82 -23.14 7.09 17.77
N GLU A 83 -24.07 7.67 17.00
CA GLU A 83 -24.25 9.12 16.79
C GLU A 83 -24.46 9.86 18.13
N ASP A 84 -24.80 9.13 19.19
CA ASP A 84 -24.99 9.62 20.55
C ASP A 84 -23.68 9.95 21.29
N LEU A 85 -22.51 9.41 20.90
CA LEU A 85 -21.23 9.71 21.57
C LEU A 85 -20.63 11.06 21.14
N ALA A 86 -21.07 11.61 20.01
CA ALA A 86 -20.58 12.89 19.48
C ALA A 86 -21.04 14.11 20.29
N HIS A 87 -21.96 13.93 21.24
CA HIS A 87 -22.54 15.02 22.01
C HIS A 87 -21.75 15.46 23.26
N ASP A 88 -20.68 14.76 23.64
CA ASP A 88 -19.95 15.01 24.91
C ASP A 88 -18.52 15.59 24.75
N LEU A 89 -18.17 16.12 23.57
CA LEU A 89 -16.85 16.75 23.32
C LEU A 89 -16.77 18.22 23.75
N ARG A 90 -17.53 18.65 24.77
CA ARG A 90 -17.44 20.00 25.35
C ARG A 90 -16.69 20.07 26.68
N ASN A 91 -16.12 18.96 27.16
CA ASN A 91 -15.34 18.97 28.39
C ASN A 91 -13.83 18.94 28.06
N GLU A 92 -13.16 20.07 28.24
CA GLU A 92 -11.75 20.35 27.90
C GLU A 92 -10.71 19.58 28.77
N GLY A 93 -11.04 18.38 29.25
CA GLY A 93 -10.18 17.58 30.15
C GLY A 93 -9.48 16.39 29.52
N HIS A 94 -9.90 15.94 28.32
CA HIS A 94 -9.46 14.64 27.78
C HIS A 94 -8.17 14.67 26.94
N PHE A 95 -7.61 15.84 26.66
CA PHE A 95 -6.37 15.96 25.87
C PHE A 95 -5.10 15.64 26.68
N ALA A 96 -5.16 15.67 28.01
CA ALA A 96 -3.97 15.57 28.87
C ALA A 96 -3.51 14.13 29.18
N SER A 97 -4.25 13.09 28.75
CA SER A 97 -3.93 11.69 29.11
C SER A 97 -3.09 10.92 28.07
N LEU A 98 -2.85 11.48 26.88
CA LEU A 98 -2.12 10.81 25.78
C LEU A 98 -0.61 11.10 25.77
N ALA A 99 -0.13 12.03 26.59
CA ALA A 99 1.30 12.32 26.74
C ALA A 99 1.91 11.43 27.83
N GLY A 100 2.02 10.13 27.55
CA GLY A 100 2.85 9.23 28.34
C GLY A 100 4.31 9.69 28.29
N GLU A 101 4.87 10.01 29.45
CA GLU A 101 6.24 10.46 29.64
C GLU A 101 7.22 9.37 29.16
N ALA A 102 8.04 9.69 28.16
CA ALA A 102 9.14 8.83 27.73
C ALA A 102 10.32 9.02 28.70
N GLU A 103 10.63 7.99 29.49
CA GLU A 103 11.82 7.95 30.34
C GLU A 103 13.10 7.99 29.47
N PRO A 104 14.08 8.86 29.76
CA PRO A 104 15.33 8.93 29.01
C PRO A 104 16.25 7.74 29.35
N PHE A 105 16.78 7.11 28.31
CA PHE A 105 17.76 6.02 28.43
C PHE A 105 19.05 6.53 29.12
N LYS A 106 19.55 5.75 30.08
CA LYS A 106 20.83 6.02 30.75
C LYS A 106 21.98 5.53 29.86
N ILE A 107 22.94 6.42 29.61
CA ILE A 107 24.27 6.12 29.02
C ILE A 107 25.22 5.62 30.11
#